data_AF-Q5JG09-F1
#
_entry.id   AF-Q5JG09-F1
#
_cell.length_a   1.000
_cell.length_b   1.000
_cell.length_c   1.000
_cell.angle_alpha   90.00
_cell.angle_beta   90.00
_cell.angle_gamma   90.00
#
_symmetry.space_group_name_H-M   'P 1'
#
loop_
_entity.id
_entity.type
_entity.pdbx_description
1 polymer ?
#
loop_
_entity_poly.entity_id
_entity_poly.type
_entity_poly.pdbx_seq_one_letter_code
_entity_poly.pdbx_strand_id
1 'polypeptide(L)'
;MKRDFLAFPLVLILTLPAVSAAPYWTKPGVYIEYAAMRYEPYIQYRLSQGDRPEWIQTSLMVYNYSGVLYILRTFNDTIVEFRLKKERDYIRSNVQVTLYNVSISTTLPKDISPPVFWNESEVIETEVENSHDLGFEDWKWYRFHVKKVVISGEYLIRVKDYHVIKGNMDYGHTMLFDDPANPLNKGNSFSLYPISIKIQDARIDNERVLKGRYTKFYPPTKTVVTGAYALNITQPFGKGYNILSILMGTLIYTFDASDGKLIATYNDGPDLWAVGILDAQFTDEYGQYKMEVEHEESYASGLVLRSFKIARENVKGEVSFNKPIAKAAYLFYASLVLLGLGLVLNIKASDKRGGD
;
A
#
# COMPACT_ATOMS: atom_id res chain seq x y z
N MET A 1 50.13 -22.27 -20.89
CA MET A 1 49.32 -21.10 -21.31
C MET A 1 47.97 -21.55 -21.87
N LYS A 2 46.95 -21.79 -21.03
CA LYS A 2 45.58 -22.15 -21.45
C LYS A 2 44.54 -21.76 -20.38
N ARG A 3 44.65 -20.57 -19.78
CA ARG A 3 43.74 -20.14 -18.71
C ARG A 3 43.01 -18.81 -18.96
N ASP A 4 43.33 -18.11 -20.04
CA ASP A 4 42.88 -16.71 -20.22
C ASP A 4 41.67 -16.54 -21.18
N PHE A 5 41.21 -17.61 -21.83
CA PHE A 5 40.13 -17.51 -22.83
C PHE A 5 38.71 -17.38 -22.25
N LEU A 6 38.52 -17.66 -20.96
CA LEU A 6 37.24 -17.50 -20.26
C LEU A 6 37.09 -16.14 -19.55
N ALA A 7 38.18 -15.38 -19.38
CA ALA A 7 38.14 -14.11 -18.67
C ALA A 7 37.47 -13.00 -19.50
N PHE A 8 37.64 -13.01 -20.81
CA PHE A 8 37.14 -11.95 -21.70
C PHE A 8 35.61 -11.84 -21.80
N PRO A 9 34.82 -12.94 -21.97
CA PRO A 9 33.36 -12.83 -21.99
C PRO A 9 32.77 -12.50 -20.60
N LEU A 10 33.42 -12.93 -19.51
CA LEU A 10 32.98 -12.63 -18.14
C LEU A 10 33.14 -11.14 -17.81
N VAL A 11 34.24 -10.51 -18.25
CA VAL A 11 34.48 -9.07 -18.09
C VAL A 11 33.46 -8.27 -18.90
N LEU A 12 33.07 -8.72 -20.10
CA LEU A 12 32.09 -8.00 -20.93
C LEU A 12 30.69 -7.92 -20.28
N ILE A 13 30.26 -8.98 -19.59
CA ILE A 13 28.99 -9.02 -18.85
C ILE A 13 29.05 -8.11 -17.60
N LEU A 14 30.21 -7.99 -16.96
CA LEU A 14 30.43 -7.11 -15.80
C LEU A 14 30.59 -5.63 -16.18
N THR A 15 30.94 -5.31 -17.43
CA THR A 15 31.10 -3.92 -17.91
C THR A 15 29.84 -3.31 -18.51
N LEU A 16 28.78 -4.11 -18.70
CA LEU A 16 27.48 -3.51 -19.00
C LEU A 16 27.07 -2.70 -17.77
N PRO A 17 26.82 -1.39 -17.89
CA PRO A 17 26.25 -0.65 -16.77
C PRO A 17 24.99 -1.41 -16.36
N ALA A 18 24.92 -1.81 -15.08
CA ALA A 18 23.68 -2.25 -14.49
C ALA A 18 22.73 -1.06 -14.65
N VAL A 19 21.98 -1.03 -15.75
CA VAL A 19 20.90 -0.08 -15.95
C VAL A 19 19.90 -0.49 -14.90
N SER A 20 20.00 0.14 -13.73
CA SER A 20 19.00 0.05 -12.68
C SER A 20 17.70 0.49 -13.35
N ALA A 21 16.90 -0.51 -13.75
CA ALA A 21 15.65 -0.26 -14.39
C ALA A 21 14.82 0.55 -13.40
N ALA A 22 14.38 1.74 -13.80
CA ALA A 22 13.54 2.55 -12.95
C ALA A 22 12.37 1.69 -12.43
N PRO A 23 12.06 1.73 -11.13
CA PRO A 23 11.04 0.86 -10.56
C PRO A 23 9.73 0.98 -11.34
N TYR A 24 9.03 -0.14 -11.56
CA TYR A 24 7.91 -0.17 -12.51
C TYR A 24 6.76 0.77 -12.12
N TRP A 25 6.64 1.13 -10.85
CA TRP A 25 5.65 2.08 -10.34
C TRP A 25 5.97 3.53 -10.68
N THR A 26 7.17 3.81 -11.19
CA THR A 26 7.52 5.13 -11.75
C THR A 26 7.09 5.28 -13.22
N LYS A 27 6.49 4.25 -13.82
CA LYS A 27 5.96 4.31 -15.17
C LYS A 27 4.70 5.20 -15.23
N PRO A 28 4.40 5.82 -16.37
CA PRO A 28 3.19 6.62 -16.53
C PRO A 28 1.91 5.81 -16.29
N GLY A 29 0.93 6.42 -15.62
CA GLY A 29 -0.44 5.90 -15.52
C GLY A 29 -0.57 4.62 -14.68
N VAL A 30 0.13 4.55 -13.55
CA VAL A 30 -0.03 3.46 -12.59
C VAL A 30 -1.33 3.65 -11.81
N TYR A 31 -2.15 2.62 -11.78
CA TYR A 31 -3.41 2.53 -11.03
C TYR A 31 -3.30 1.39 -10.04
N ILE A 32 -3.63 1.68 -8.79
CA ILE A 32 -3.63 0.71 -7.70
C ILE A 32 -4.97 0.79 -6.99
N GLU A 33 -5.59 -0.35 -6.77
CA GLU A 33 -6.86 -0.46 -6.06
C GLU A 33 -6.71 -1.48 -4.95
N TYR A 34 -7.02 -1.04 -3.74
CA TYR A 34 -7.16 -1.89 -2.58
C TYR A 34 -8.63 -1.95 -2.14
N ALA A 35 -9.03 -3.05 -1.54
CA ALA A 35 -10.37 -3.21 -1.00
C ALA A 35 -10.38 -3.96 0.34
N ALA A 36 -11.32 -3.58 1.20
CA ALA A 36 -11.76 -4.34 2.35
C ALA A 36 -13.25 -4.62 2.14
N MET A 37 -13.61 -5.87 1.88
CA MET A 37 -14.95 -6.22 1.37
C MET A 37 -15.83 -6.88 2.42
N ARG A 38 -17.13 -6.62 2.31
CA ARG A 38 -18.16 -7.30 3.11
C ARG A 38 -18.27 -8.77 2.71
N TYR A 39 -18.50 -9.63 3.69
CA TYR A 39 -18.74 -11.05 3.50
C TYR A 39 -19.75 -11.60 4.51
N GLU A 40 -20.98 -11.83 4.02
CA GLU A 40 -22.12 -12.19 4.86
C GLU A 40 -21.90 -13.40 5.79
N PRO A 41 -21.24 -14.50 5.38
CA PRO A 41 -20.95 -15.60 6.31
C PRO A 41 -20.10 -15.21 7.51
N TYR A 42 -19.17 -14.25 7.36
CA TYR A 42 -18.42 -13.71 8.49
C TYR A 42 -19.33 -12.97 9.46
N ILE A 43 -20.23 -12.14 8.93
CA ILE A 43 -21.17 -11.36 9.74
C ILE A 43 -22.08 -12.27 10.53
N GLN A 44 -22.68 -13.28 9.88
CA GLN A 44 -23.51 -14.27 10.57
C GLN A 44 -22.73 -15.03 11.64
N TYR A 45 -21.46 -15.36 11.38
CA TYR A 45 -20.58 -15.95 12.38
C TYR A 45 -20.38 -14.99 13.57
N ARG A 46 -19.98 -13.74 13.37
CA ARG A 46 -19.76 -12.78 14.46
C ARG A 46 -21.02 -12.51 15.28
N LEU A 47 -22.18 -12.36 14.62
CA LEU A 47 -23.47 -12.25 15.31
C LEU A 47 -23.78 -13.48 16.17
N SER A 48 -23.45 -14.69 15.69
CA SER A 48 -23.61 -15.93 16.46
C SER A 48 -22.68 -16.00 17.68
N GLN A 49 -21.55 -15.28 17.66
CA GLN A 49 -20.63 -15.13 18.78
C GLN A 49 -21.08 -14.04 19.78
N GLY A 50 -22.19 -13.35 19.50
CA GLY A 50 -22.72 -12.30 20.37
C GLY A 50 -22.22 -10.89 20.07
N ASP A 51 -21.49 -10.68 18.97
CA ASP A 51 -21.12 -9.34 18.53
C ASP A 51 -22.37 -8.55 18.11
N ARG A 52 -22.32 -7.24 18.34
CA ARG A 52 -23.37 -6.34 17.89
C ARG A 52 -23.16 -5.95 16.42
N PRO A 53 -24.22 -5.78 15.61
CA PRO A 53 -24.09 -5.39 14.21
C PRO A 53 -23.20 -4.15 13.98
N GLU A 54 -23.27 -3.17 14.88
CA GLU A 54 -22.49 -1.93 14.80
C GLU A 54 -20.98 -2.08 15.05
N TRP A 55 -20.53 -3.26 15.49
CA TRP A 55 -19.11 -3.58 15.66
C TRP A 55 -18.51 -4.29 14.46
N ILE A 56 -19.34 -4.83 13.57
CA ILE A 56 -18.90 -5.59 12.39
C ILE A 56 -18.81 -4.62 11.21
N GLN A 57 -17.61 -4.17 10.91
CA GLN A 57 -17.34 -3.10 9.95
C GLN A 57 -16.11 -3.45 9.10
N THR A 58 -16.12 -3.06 7.82
CA THR A 58 -14.97 -3.23 6.93
C THR A 58 -13.94 -2.12 7.09
N SER A 59 -14.37 -0.96 7.60
CA SER A 59 -13.45 0.09 8.03
C SER A 59 -13.99 0.95 9.16
N LEU A 60 -13.05 1.43 9.98
CA LEU A 60 -13.22 2.52 10.94
C LEU A 60 -12.19 3.59 10.59
N MET A 61 -12.62 4.83 10.37
CA MET A 61 -11.72 5.93 10.02
C MET A 61 -11.99 7.14 10.87
N VAL A 62 -10.93 7.93 11.12
CA VAL A 62 -11.04 9.29 11.62
C VAL A 62 -10.58 10.23 10.53
N TYR A 63 -11.49 11.07 10.04
CA TYR A 63 -11.25 11.99 8.94
C TYR A 63 -11.34 13.44 9.40
N ASN A 64 -10.31 14.23 9.12
CA ASN A 64 -10.31 15.67 9.30
C ASN A 64 -10.79 16.36 8.02
N TYR A 65 -11.99 16.93 8.07
CA TYR A 65 -12.53 17.76 7.01
C TYR A 65 -12.79 19.17 7.52
N SER A 66 -12.12 20.15 6.91
CA SER A 66 -12.28 21.57 7.26
C SER A 66 -12.05 21.86 8.75
N GLY A 67 -11.14 21.12 9.40
CA GLY A 67 -10.82 21.27 10.82
C GLY A 67 -11.77 20.56 11.77
N VAL A 68 -12.74 19.79 11.26
CA VAL A 68 -13.66 18.98 12.04
C VAL A 68 -13.30 17.50 11.90
N LEU A 69 -13.26 16.80 13.03
CA LEU A 69 -13.02 15.36 13.07
C LEU A 69 -14.32 14.59 12.94
N TYR A 70 -14.34 13.67 12.00
CA TYR A 70 -15.42 12.74 11.74
C TYR A 70 -14.96 11.32 12.02
N ILE A 71 -15.77 10.55 12.74
CA ILE A 71 -15.62 9.10 12.84
C ILE A 71 -16.52 8.48 11.76
N LEU A 72 -15.92 7.72 10.85
CA LEU A 72 -16.61 7.02 9.78
C LEU A 72 -16.54 5.52 10.06
N ARG A 73 -17.70 4.87 10.11
CA ARG A 73 -17.84 3.41 10.23
C ARG A 73 -18.49 2.87 8.98
N THR A 74 -17.83 1.94 8.30
CA THR A 74 -18.30 1.41 7.01
C THR A 74 -18.79 -0.02 7.20
N PHE A 75 -20.08 -0.25 6.91
CA PHE A 75 -20.75 -1.54 7.10
C PHE A 75 -20.89 -2.36 5.82
N ASN A 76 -20.35 -1.87 4.70
CA ASN A 76 -20.25 -2.58 3.44
C ASN A 76 -18.85 -2.40 2.85
N ASP A 77 -18.63 -2.52 1.55
CA ASP A 77 -17.28 -2.43 0.96
C ASP A 77 -16.58 -1.08 1.22
N THR A 78 -15.26 -1.16 1.41
CA THR A 78 -14.32 -0.03 1.42
C THR A 78 -13.35 -0.20 0.26
N ILE A 79 -13.21 0.81 -0.62
CA ILE A 79 -12.32 0.77 -1.78
C ILE A 79 -11.39 1.99 -1.72
N VAL A 80 -10.09 1.75 -1.89
CA VAL A 80 -9.07 2.81 -1.94
C VAL A 80 -8.32 2.72 -3.27
N GLU A 81 -8.47 3.77 -4.09
CA GLU A 81 -7.84 3.88 -5.40
C GLU A 81 -6.70 4.92 -5.36
N PHE A 82 -5.57 4.57 -5.96
CA PHE A 82 -4.42 5.45 -6.18
C PHE A 82 -4.15 5.54 -7.68
N ARG A 83 -4.06 6.77 -8.18
CA ARG A 83 -3.62 7.08 -9.55
C ARG A 83 -2.32 7.85 -9.49
N LEU A 84 -1.25 7.21 -9.94
CA LEU A 84 0.10 7.71 -9.83
C LEU A 84 0.62 8.21 -11.17
N LYS A 85 1.26 9.37 -11.13
CA LYS A 85 1.89 10.00 -12.29
C LYS A 85 3.27 10.54 -11.90
N LYS A 86 4.32 10.04 -12.56
CA LYS A 86 5.69 10.55 -12.35
C LYS A 86 5.83 11.99 -12.85
N GLU A 87 6.44 12.83 -12.01
CA GLU A 87 6.74 14.25 -12.25
C GLU A 87 8.16 14.56 -11.75
N ARG A 88 9.17 14.39 -12.62
CA ARG A 88 10.60 14.60 -12.30
C ARG A 88 11.02 13.82 -11.05
N ASP A 89 11.24 14.53 -9.94
CA ASP A 89 11.72 14.03 -8.64
C ASP A 89 10.58 13.60 -7.71
N TYR A 90 9.33 13.69 -8.18
CA TYR A 90 8.13 13.32 -7.44
C TYR A 90 7.24 12.38 -8.24
N ILE A 91 6.32 11.72 -7.55
CA ILE A 91 5.19 10.99 -8.09
C ILE A 91 3.95 11.66 -7.52
N ARG A 92 3.14 12.28 -8.38
CA ARG A 92 1.83 12.81 -7.98
C ARG A 92 0.87 11.65 -7.80
N SER A 93 0.24 11.58 -6.64
CA SER A 93 -0.76 10.57 -6.28
C SER A 93 -2.11 11.24 -6.12
N ASN A 94 -3.08 10.80 -6.92
CA ASN A 94 -4.50 11.13 -6.71
C ASN A 94 -5.17 9.94 -6.03
N VAL A 95 -5.76 10.19 -4.87
CA VAL A 95 -6.38 9.16 -4.04
C VAL A 95 -7.88 9.36 -4.02
N GLN A 96 -8.61 8.26 -4.13
CA GLN A 96 -10.06 8.22 -3.92
C GLN A 96 -10.40 7.07 -2.97
N VAL A 97 -10.99 7.39 -1.83
CA VAL A 97 -11.54 6.42 -0.87
C VAL A 97 -13.05 6.41 -1.04
N THR A 98 -13.62 5.26 -1.40
CA THR A 98 -15.06 5.06 -1.57
C THR A 98 -15.55 4.11 -0.50
N LEU A 99 -16.51 4.56 0.29
CA LEU A 99 -17.11 3.83 1.41
C LEU A 99 -18.59 3.61 1.13
N TYR A 100 -19.09 2.41 1.38
CA TYR A 100 -20.50 2.06 1.17
C TYR A 100 -21.19 1.72 2.49
N ASN A 101 -22.43 2.21 2.66
CA ASN A 101 -23.23 2.10 3.89
C ASN A 101 -22.44 2.57 5.12
N VAL A 102 -22.37 3.89 5.29
CA VAL A 102 -21.48 4.57 6.22
C VAL A 102 -22.27 5.25 7.32
N SER A 103 -21.89 5.04 8.58
CA SER A 103 -22.25 5.94 9.65
C SER A 103 -21.14 6.97 9.85
N ILE A 104 -21.49 8.24 9.72
CA ILE A 104 -20.61 9.38 9.93
C ILE A 104 -21.03 10.03 11.23
N SER A 105 -20.08 10.29 12.14
CA SER A 105 -20.38 10.97 13.40
C SER A 105 -19.36 12.02 13.77
N THR A 106 -19.81 13.07 14.45
CA THR A 106 -18.95 14.14 14.98
C THR A 106 -19.62 14.84 16.16
N THR A 107 -18.82 15.42 17.05
CA THR A 107 -19.29 16.15 18.23
C THR A 107 -18.86 17.62 18.10
N LEU A 108 -19.82 18.54 18.11
CA LEU A 108 -19.59 19.98 17.89
C LEU A 108 -20.37 20.84 18.91
N PRO A 109 -19.91 22.07 19.21
CA PRO A 109 -20.66 22.99 20.05
C PRO A 109 -22.08 23.23 19.50
N LYS A 110 -23.04 23.50 20.39
CA LYS A 110 -24.48 23.58 20.08
C LYS A 110 -24.87 24.46 18.89
N ASP A 111 -24.10 25.51 18.62
CA ASP A 111 -24.39 26.49 17.57
C ASP A 111 -23.56 26.31 16.29
N ILE A 112 -22.83 25.18 16.17
CA ILE A 112 -21.97 24.88 15.03
C ILE A 112 -22.52 23.67 14.27
N SER A 113 -22.91 23.88 13.01
CA SER A 113 -23.28 22.79 12.12
C SER A 113 -22.05 22.11 11.50
N PRO A 114 -22.09 20.78 11.31
CA PRO A 114 -20.97 20.05 10.72
C PRO A 114 -20.75 20.43 9.24
N PRO A 115 -19.52 20.73 8.80
CA PRO A 115 -19.22 20.94 7.40
C PRO A 115 -19.39 19.64 6.60
N VAL A 116 -20.28 19.65 5.61
CA VAL A 116 -20.63 18.47 4.80
C VAL A 116 -19.57 18.20 3.74
N PHE A 117 -19.08 16.96 3.67
CA PHE A 117 -18.19 16.46 2.61
C PHE A 117 -18.77 15.29 1.81
N TRP A 118 -19.93 14.77 2.23
CA TRP A 118 -20.66 13.74 1.53
C TRP A 118 -21.74 14.35 0.63
N ASN A 119 -22.29 13.54 -0.26
CA ASN A 119 -23.45 13.95 -1.04
C ASN A 119 -24.71 13.86 -0.18
N GLU A 120 -25.40 14.97 0.04
CA GLU A 120 -26.63 15.01 0.83
C GLU A 120 -27.74 14.13 0.26
N SER A 121 -27.77 13.87 -1.06
CA SER A 121 -28.75 12.95 -1.66
C SER A 121 -28.53 11.47 -1.31
N GLU A 122 -27.36 11.13 -0.75
CA GLU A 122 -27.03 9.77 -0.30
C GLU A 122 -27.40 9.56 1.18
N VAL A 123 -27.82 10.61 1.89
CA VAL A 123 -28.23 10.53 3.30
C VAL A 123 -29.55 9.76 3.41
N ILE A 124 -29.54 8.73 4.25
CA ILE A 124 -30.71 7.91 4.59
C ILE A 124 -31.37 8.44 5.85
N GLU A 125 -30.54 8.79 6.83
CA GLU A 125 -30.99 9.17 8.17
C GLU A 125 -30.01 10.15 8.81
N THR A 126 -30.54 11.03 9.64
CA THR A 126 -29.77 12.01 10.41
C THR A 126 -30.31 12.04 11.84
N GLU A 127 -29.42 11.87 12.79
CA GLU A 127 -29.71 11.94 14.22
C GLU A 127 -28.87 13.06 14.83
N VAL A 128 -29.51 13.85 15.71
CA VAL A 128 -28.83 14.89 16.48
C VAL A 128 -29.27 14.78 17.92
N GLU A 129 -28.32 14.48 18.79
CA GLU A 129 -28.54 14.34 20.22
C GLU A 129 -27.58 15.22 21.02
N ASN A 130 -27.84 15.38 22.32
CA ASN A 130 -26.83 15.96 23.20
C ASN A 130 -25.65 14.98 23.29
N SER A 131 -24.43 15.51 23.35
CA SER A 131 -23.26 14.67 23.55
C SER A 131 -23.36 13.91 24.88
N HIS A 132 -22.92 12.66 24.87
CA HIS A 132 -22.77 11.82 26.06
C HIS A 132 -21.32 11.80 26.57
N ASP A 133 -20.43 12.54 25.91
CA ASP A 133 -19.02 12.65 26.27
C ASP A 133 -18.83 13.55 27.51
N LEU A 134 -18.07 13.06 28.50
CA LEU A 134 -17.76 13.79 29.73
C LEU A 134 -17.04 15.11 29.42
N GLY A 135 -17.58 16.23 29.91
CA GLY A 135 -17.07 17.59 29.67
C GLY A 135 -17.54 18.23 28.36
N PHE A 136 -18.43 17.56 27.62
CA PHE A 136 -19.05 18.04 26.39
C PHE A 136 -20.58 17.94 26.45
N GLU A 137 -21.17 17.87 27.65
CA GLU A 137 -22.60 17.63 27.84
C GLU A 137 -23.47 18.75 27.23
N ASP A 138 -22.90 19.93 27.00
CA ASP A 138 -23.53 21.06 26.30
C ASP A 138 -23.36 21.06 24.77
N TRP A 139 -22.58 20.11 24.23
CA TRP A 139 -22.33 19.93 22.80
C TRP A 139 -23.38 19.02 22.16
N LYS A 140 -23.39 19.01 20.84
CA LYS A 140 -24.24 18.17 20.01
C LYS A 140 -23.44 17.06 19.38
N TRP A 141 -23.95 15.84 19.48
CA TRP A 141 -23.47 14.70 18.73
C TRP A 141 -24.33 14.54 17.49
N TYR A 142 -23.69 14.62 16.33
CA TYR A 142 -24.32 14.46 15.03
C TYR A 142 -23.98 13.08 14.48
N ARG A 143 -25.00 12.35 14.00
CA ARG A 143 -24.83 11.08 13.30
C ARG A 143 -25.59 11.13 11.97
N PHE A 144 -24.93 10.71 10.91
CA PHE A 144 -25.49 10.63 9.57
C PHE A 144 -25.30 9.21 9.05
N HIS A 145 -26.37 8.59 8.55
CA HIS A 145 -26.29 7.33 7.83
C HIS A 145 -26.37 7.63 6.34
N VAL A 146 -25.31 7.26 5.60
CA VAL A 146 -25.11 7.64 4.20
C VAL A 146 -24.85 6.39 3.38
N LYS A 147 -25.52 6.25 2.22
CA LYS A 147 -25.33 5.10 1.33
C LYS A 147 -23.92 5.01 0.78
N LYS A 148 -23.31 6.16 0.47
CA LYS A 148 -21.99 6.25 -0.15
C LYS A 148 -21.26 7.53 0.27
N VAL A 149 -20.00 7.38 0.64
CA VAL A 149 -19.09 8.49 0.90
C VAL A 149 -17.89 8.37 -0.04
N VAL A 150 -17.46 9.49 -0.62
CA VAL A 150 -16.24 9.57 -1.42
C VAL A 150 -15.33 10.63 -0.84
N ILE A 151 -14.16 10.23 -0.37
CA ILE A 151 -13.09 11.13 0.05
C ILE A 151 -12.06 11.15 -1.08
N SER A 152 -11.58 12.33 -1.46
CA SER A 152 -10.60 12.48 -2.52
C SER A 152 -9.52 13.48 -2.13
N GLY A 153 -8.30 13.23 -2.56
CA GLY A 153 -7.19 14.11 -2.28
C GLY A 153 -5.98 13.83 -3.16
N GLU A 154 -5.02 14.73 -3.07
CA GLU A 154 -3.76 14.64 -3.79
C GLU A 154 -2.58 14.89 -2.85
N TYR A 155 -1.47 14.21 -3.10
CA TYR A 155 -0.16 14.46 -2.49
C TYR A 155 0.98 14.06 -3.45
N LEU A 156 2.22 14.34 -3.05
CA LEU A 156 3.42 13.97 -3.79
C LEU A 156 4.20 12.89 -3.04
N ILE A 157 4.76 11.92 -3.75
CA ILE A 157 5.76 10.97 -3.21
C ILE A 157 7.11 11.38 -3.77
N ARG A 158 8.07 11.71 -2.91
CA ARG A 158 9.42 12.10 -3.32
C ARG A 158 10.20 10.86 -3.75
N VAL A 159 10.72 10.84 -4.97
CA VAL A 159 11.32 9.63 -5.58
C VAL A 159 12.58 9.14 -4.85
N LYS A 160 13.36 10.05 -4.25
CA LYS A 160 14.67 9.71 -3.65
C LYS A 160 14.57 8.81 -2.41
N ASP A 161 13.48 8.94 -1.65
CA ASP A 161 13.29 8.31 -0.33
C ASP A 161 11.86 7.80 -0.12
N TYR A 162 11.00 7.95 -1.13
CA TYR A 162 9.60 7.54 -1.12
C TYR A 162 8.75 8.20 -0.04
N HIS A 163 9.16 9.39 0.43
CA HIS A 163 8.37 10.13 1.42
C HIS A 163 7.13 10.80 0.81
N VAL A 164 6.01 10.71 1.50
CA VAL A 164 4.75 11.37 1.21
C VAL A 164 4.79 12.81 1.71
N ILE A 165 4.60 13.77 0.80
CA ILE A 165 4.67 15.20 1.02
C ILE A 165 3.36 15.86 0.59
N LYS A 166 2.81 16.73 1.45
CA LYS A 166 1.70 17.61 1.08
C LYS A 166 1.88 19.00 1.69
N GLY A 167 1.83 20.01 0.83
CA GLY A 167 2.23 21.37 1.22
C GLY A 167 3.68 21.35 1.74
N ASN A 168 3.89 21.83 2.96
CA ASN A 168 5.19 21.83 3.63
C ASN A 168 5.37 20.69 4.65
N MET A 169 4.45 19.73 4.69
CA MET A 169 4.49 18.61 5.64
C MET A 169 5.04 17.34 4.98
N ASP A 170 5.95 16.67 5.70
CA ASP A 170 6.48 15.35 5.37
C ASP A 170 5.85 14.32 6.31
N TYR A 171 5.08 13.40 5.76
CA TYR A 171 4.32 12.40 6.53
C TYR A 171 5.15 11.13 6.80
N GLY A 172 6.26 10.94 6.07
CA GLY A 172 7.09 9.74 6.11
C GLY A 172 6.96 8.86 4.87
N HIS A 173 7.47 7.65 4.93
CA HIS A 173 7.55 6.70 3.82
C HIS A 173 6.17 6.25 3.34
N THR A 174 5.93 6.26 2.03
CA THR A 174 4.67 5.75 1.45
C THR A 174 4.39 4.32 1.89
N MET A 175 3.14 4.03 2.18
CA MET A 175 2.65 2.67 2.45
C MET A 175 2.50 1.85 1.16
N LEU A 176 2.52 2.48 -0.02
CA LEU A 176 2.22 1.81 -1.30
C LEU A 176 3.36 0.93 -1.81
N PHE A 177 4.59 1.30 -1.48
CA PHE A 177 5.81 0.67 -2.03
C PHE A 177 6.88 0.49 -0.96
N ASP A 178 7.69 -0.54 -1.13
CA ASP A 178 8.92 -0.82 -0.40
C ASP A 178 10.01 -1.20 -1.41
N ASP A 179 10.98 -0.32 -1.65
CA ASP A 179 11.98 -0.49 -2.71
C ASP A 179 12.85 -1.73 -2.46
N PRO A 180 12.78 -2.80 -3.28
CA PRO A 180 13.58 -4.00 -3.07
C PRO A 180 15.09 -3.76 -3.13
N ALA A 181 15.54 -2.68 -3.77
CA ALA A 181 16.95 -2.29 -3.80
C ALA A 181 17.39 -1.60 -2.50
N ASN A 182 16.47 -0.92 -1.82
CA ASN A 182 16.70 -0.21 -0.56
C ASN A 182 15.55 -0.49 0.43
N PRO A 183 15.38 -1.76 0.84
CA PRO A 183 14.16 -2.18 1.53
C PRO A 183 14.06 -1.55 2.93
N LEU A 184 12.82 -1.35 3.40
CA LEU A 184 12.52 -0.97 4.77
C LEU A 184 13.00 -2.04 5.76
N ASN A 185 13.86 -1.67 6.68
CA ASN A 185 14.43 -2.54 7.69
C ASN A 185 14.22 -1.96 9.09
N LYS A 186 14.44 -2.79 10.10
CA LYS A 186 14.40 -2.37 11.50
C LYS A 186 15.23 -1.11 11.72
N GLY A 187 14.63 -0.12 12.36
CA GLY A 187 15.25 1.17 12.68
C GLY A 187 15.04 2.27 11.63
N ASN A 188 14.62 1.94 10.40
CA ASN A 188 14.23 2.96 9.43
C ASN A 188 13.04 3.78 9.94
N SER A 189 13.02 5.08 9.62
CA SER A 189 11.86 5.92 9.87
C SER A 189 10.74 5.51 8.92
N PHE A 190 9.55 5.26 9.46
CA PHE A 190 8.36 4.97 8.66
C PHE A 190 7.47 6.20 8.56
N SER A 191 7.15 6.83 9.70
CA SER A 191 6.35 8.05 9.74
C SER A 191 7.08 9.21 10.42
N LEU A 192 6.69 10.42 10.06
CA LEU A 192 7.18 11.66 10.68
C LEU A 192 6.04 12.52 11.25
N TYR A 193 4.86 12.51 10.62
CA TYR A 193 3.67 13.24 11.04
C TYR A 193 2.41 12.41 10.72
N PRO A 194 1.38 12.37 11.60
CA PRO A 194 1.25 13.11 12.86
C PRO A 194 2.11 12.56 14.00
N ILE A 195 2.73 11.40 13.79
CA ILE A 195 3.53 10.68 14.76
C ILE A 195 4.83 10.21 14.12
N SER A 196 5.92 10.28 14.88
CA SER A 196 7.20 9.72 14.44
C SER A 196 7.31 8.27 14.88
N ILE A 197 7.35 7.35 13.92
CA ILE A 197 7.45 5.91 14.18
C ILE A 197 8.56 5.33 13.32
N LYS A 198 9.29 4.37 13.89
CA LYS A 198 10.30 3.57 13.21
C LYS A 198 9.83 2.14 12.99
N ILE A 199 10.37 1.47 12.00
CA ILE A 199 10.19 0.03 11.81
C ILE A 199 10.82 -0.70 13.00
N GLN A 200 10.04 -1.54 13.67
CA GLN A 200 10.51 -2.40 14.77
C GLN A 200 10.96 -3.76 14.26
N ASP A 201 10.29 -4.28 13.24
CA ASP A 201 10.57 -5.60 12.68
C ASP A 201 10.28 -5.65 11.17
N ALA A 202 11.02 -6.49 10.47
CA ALA A 202 10.86 -6.74 9.04
C ALA A 202 11.20 -8.22 8.76
N ARG A 203 10.25 -8.98 8.23
CA ARG A 203 10.38 -10.42 7.98
C ARG A 203 10.05 -10.75 6.55
N ILE A 204 10.82 -11.64 5.94
CA ILE A 204 10.56 -12.16 4.59
C ILE A 204 10.09 -13.61 4.71
N ASP A 205 8.96 -13.91 4.09
CA ASP A 205 8.45 -15.27 3.89
C ASP A 205 8.72 -15.69 2.43
N ASN A 206 9.52 -16.74 2.28
CA ASN A 206 9.92 -17.29 0.97
C ASN A 206 9.10 -18.53 0.56
N GLU A 207 8.19 -18.99 1.41
CA GLU A 207 7.56 -20.31 1.25
C GLU A 207 6.05 -20.20 1.08
N ARG A 208 5.40 -19.33 1.85
CA ARG A 208 3.94 -19.30 1.91
C ARG A 208 3.34 -18.43 0.81
N VAL A 209 2.35 -18.98 0.13
CA VAL A 209 1.48 -18.22 -0.78
C VAL A 209 0.43 -17.51 0.06
N LEU A 210 0.41 -16.19 -0.01
CA LEU A 210 -0.64 -15.38 0.60
C LEU A 210 -1.83 -15.29 -0.36
N LYS A 211 -3.04 -15.51 0.13
CA LYS A 211 -4.28 -15.58 -0.66
C LYS A 211 -5.13 -14.36 -0.38
N GLY A 212 -5.50 -13.62 -1.41
CA GLY A 212 -6.64 -12.69 -1.36
C GLY A 212 -7.92 -13.40 -1.82
N ARG A 213 -9.07 -12.73 -1.68
CA ARG A 213 -10.36 -13.26 -2.13
C ARG A 213 -10.37 -13.67 -3.61
N TYR A 214 -9.69 -12.92 -4.46
CA TYR A 214 -9.67 -13.11 -5.92
C TYR A 214 -8.26 -13.25 -6.52
N THR A 215 -7.24 -13.35 -5.69
CA THR A 215 -5.84 -13.30 -6.13
C THR A 215 -4.94 -14.12 -5.23
N LYS A 216 -3.75 -14.45 -5.71
CA LYS A 216 -2.68 -15.10 -4.95
C LYS A 216 -1.42 -14.28 -5.09
N PHE A 217 -0.73 -14.07 -3.98
CA PHE A 217 0.55 -13.41 -3.90
C PHE A 217 1.59 -14.48 -3.57
N TYR A 218 2.42 -14.79 -4.56
CA TYR A 218 3.46 -15.80 -4.43
C TYR A 218 4.66 -15.19 -3.70
N PRO A 219 5.39 -16.00 -2.91
CA PRO A 219 6.60 -15.54 -2.26
C PRO A 219 7.67 -15.12 -3.29
N PRO A 220 8.63 -14.27 -2.89
CA PRO A 220 8.81 -13.77 -1.52
C PRO A 220 7.85 -12.64 -1.14
N THR A 221 7.25 -12.72 0.04
CA THR A 221 6.48 -11.61 0.65
C THR A 221 7.25 -11.07 1.85
N LYS A 222 7.09 -9.78 2.15
CA LYS A 222 7.76 -9.11 3.26
C LYS A 222 6.77 -8.40 4.14
N THR A 223 6.74 -8.74 5.42
CA THR A 223 5.94 -8.02 6.41
C THR A 223 6.83 -7.10 7.23
N VAL A 224 6.47 -5.83 7.30
CA VAL A 224 7.09 -4.84 8.19
C VAL A 224 6.10 -4.45 9.29
N VAL A 225 6.64 -4.30 10.49
CA VAL A 225 5.88 -3.92 11.68
C VAL A 225 6.55 -2.69 12.30
N THR A 226 5.77 -1.66 12.57
CA THR A 226 6.27 -0.45 13.22
C THR A 226 6.41 -0.64 14.73
N GLY A 227 7.21 0.21 15.37
CA GLY A 227 7.22 0.35 16.82
C GLY A 227 5.84 0.75 17.35
N ALA A 228 5.60 0.41 18.62
CA ALA A 228 4.41 0.86 19.33
C ALA A 228 4.35 2.39 19.35
N TYR A 229 3.17 2.94 19.08
CA TYR A 229 2.92 4.37 19.10
C TYR A 229 1.69 4.70 19.94
N ALA A 230 1.62 5.94 20.39
CA ALA A 230 0.43 6.52 20.96
C ALA A 230 0.08 7.78 20.19
N LEU A 231 -1.19 7.91 19.82
CA LEU A 231 -1.70 9.08 19.11
C LEU A 231 -2.96 9.55 19.81
N ASN A 232 -2.94 10.81 20.21
CA ASN A 232 -4.16 11.55 20.49
C ASN A 232 -4.51 12.33 19.22
N ILE A 233 -5.51 11.83 18.47
CA ILE A 233 -5.92 12.42 17.20
C ILE A 233 -6.48 13.85 17.34
N THR A 234 -6.82 14.26 18.55
CA THR A 234 -7.40 15.58 18.86
C THR A 234 -6.34 16.61 19.26
N GLN A 235 -5.11 16.15 19.57
CA GLN A 235 -4.01 17.00 20.02
C GLN A 235 -3.71 18.18 19.07
N PRO A 236 -3.79 18.04 17.73
CA PRO A 236 -3.59 19.17 16.81
C PRO A 236 -4.65 20.29 16.91
N PHE A 237 -5.80 20.05 17.58
CA PHE A 237 -6.95 20.96 17.60
C PHE A 237 -7.15 21.68 18.94
N GLY A 238 -6.18 21.57 19.87
CA GLY A 238 -6.08 22.47 21.03
C GLY A 238 -7.16 22.33 22.11
N LYS A 239 -7.97 21.26 22.09
CA LYS A 239 -8.90 20.92 23.18
C LYS A 239 -8.54 19.55 23.71
N GLY A 240 -8.17 19.46 24.99
CA GLY A 240 -7.61 18.28 25.65
C GLY A 240 -8.56 17.09 25.84
N TYR A 241 -9.48 16.83 24.90
CA TYR A 241 -10.38 15.67 24.96
C TYR A 241 -10.06 14.66 23.88
N ASN A 242 -9.89 13.41 24.29
CA ASN A 242 -9.56 12.33 23.37
C ASN A 242 -10.82 11.75 22.72
N ILE A 243 -11.14 12.19 21.49
CA ILE A 243 -12.14 11.51 20.63
C ILE A 243 -11.68 10.07 20.36
N LEU A 244 -10.36 9.87 20.19
CA LEU A 244 -9.76 8.55 20.09
C LEU A 244 -8.30 8.61 20.57
N SER A 245 -8.01 7.97 21.69
CA SER A 245 -6.62 7.70 22.06
C SER A 245 -6.24 6.34 21.54
N ILE A 246 -5.29 6.29 20.63
CA ILE A 246 -4.59 5.05 20.31
C ILE A 246 -3.53 4.87 21.38
N LEU A 247 -3.71 3.87 22.24
CA LEU A 247 -2.75 3.50 23.26
C LEU A 247 -2.03 2.23 22.79
N MET A 248 -0.75 2.36 22.43
CA MET A 248 0.10 1.25 21.98
C MET A 248 -0.33 0.61 20.64
N GLY A 249 -0.65 1.44 19.64
CA GLY A 249 -0.89 0.97 18.28
C GLY A 249 0.40 0.49 17.61
N THR A 250 0.29 -0.46 16.68
CA THR A 250 1.35 -0.82 15.74
C THR A 250 0.75 -0.87 14.33
N LEU A 251 1.56 -0.54 13.33
CA LEU A 251 1.16 -0.61 11.93
C LEU A 251 1.84 -1.81 11.28
N ILE A 252 1.07 -2.59 10.53
CA ILE A 252 1.54 -3.81 9.87
C ILE A 252 1.28 -3.69 8.37
N TYR A 253 2.33 -3.84 7.57
CA TYR A 253 2.24 -3.81 6.11
C TYR A 253 2.92 -5.03 5.54
N THR A 254 2.27 -5.69 4.59
CA THR A 254 2.84 -6.81 3.84
C THR A 254 3.01 -6.41 2.40
N PHE A 255 4.24 -6.49 1.90
CA PHE A 255 4.66 -6.15 0.55
C PHE A 255 5.03 -7.42 -0.23
N ASP A 256 4.95 -7.36 -1.56
CA ASP A 256 5.66 -8.31 -2.40
C ASP A 256 7.14 -7.93 -2.36
N ALA A 257 8.01 -8.84 -1.91
CA ALA A 257 9.42 -8.52 -1.73
C ALA A 257 10.20 -8.47 -3.06
N SER A 258 9.62 -9.00 -4.15
CA SER A 258 10.26 -9.01 -5.47
C SER A 258 10.18 -7.66 -6.15
N ASP A 259 9.06 -6.97 -5.92
CA ASP A 259 8.68 -5.80 -6.70
C ASP A 259 8.15 -4.65 -5.81
N GLY A 260 8.07 -4.85 -4.50
CA GLY A 260 7.85 -3.79 -3.53
C GLY A 260 6.41 -3.31 -3.39
N LYS A 261 5.43 -3.77 -4.18
CA LYS A 261 4.03 -3.32 -4.00
C LYS A 261 3.46 -3.77 -2.67
N LEU A 262 2.70 -2.90 -2.01
CA LEU A 262 1.87 -3.30 -0.88
C LEU A 262 0.83 -4.32 -1.34
N ILE A 263 0.77 -5.44 -0.63
CA ILE A 263 -0.20 -6.51 -0.79
C ILE A 263 -1.38 -6.29 0.15
N ALA A 264 -1.13 -6.05 1.44
CA ALA A 264 -2.17 -5.90 2.43
C ALA A 264 -1.70 -5.12 3.68
N THR A 265 -2.63 -4.45 4.34
CA THR A 265 -2.42 -3.82 5.65
C THR A 265 -3.74 -3.74 6.43
N TYR A 266 -3.69 -3.80 7.75
CA TYR A 266 -4.88 -3.53 8.58
C TYR A 266 -5.04 -2.05 8.91
N ASN A 267 -4.05 -1.22 8.57
CA ASN A 267 -3.91 0.12 9.12
C ASN A 267 -3.88 1.17 8.01
N ASP A 268 -3.97 2.43 8.43
CA ASP A 268 -3.66 3.58 7.60
C ASP A 268 -2.14 3.76 7.40
N GLY A 269 -1.73 4.92 6.90
CA GLY A 269 -0.33 5.29 6.73
C GLY A 269 -0.18 6.69 6.14
N PRO A 270 1.07 7.12 5.88
CA PRO A 270 1.38 8.47 5.37
C PRO A 270 0.53 8.94 4.19
N ASP A 271 0.22 8.04 3.26
CA ASP A 271 -0.61 8.32 2.08
C ASP A 271 -2.06 8.71 2.44
N LEU A 272 -2.64 8.08 3.47
CA LEU A 272 -3.99 8.41 3.96
C LEU A 272 -3.98 9.65 4.85
N TRP A 273 -2.96 9.80 5.71
CA TRP A 273 -2.77 10.99 6.54
C TRP A 273 -2.65 12.27 5.70
N ALA A 274 -1.96 12.19 4.57
CA ALA A 274 -1.85 13.31 3.64
C ALA A 274 -3.20 13.73 3.05
N VAL A 275 -4.18 12.83 2.93
CA VAL A 275 -5.54 13.20 2.47
C VAL A 275 -6.50 13.50 3.61
N GLY A 276 -6.02 13.56 4.86
CA GLY A 276 -6.79 13.98 6.03
C GLY A 276 -7.42 12.84 6.83
N ILE A 277 -7.23 11.58 6.42
CA ILE A 277 -7.63 10.40 7.20
C ILE A 277 -6.53 10.18 8.22
N LEU A 278 -6.74 10.50 9.49
CA LEU A 278 -5.72 10.55 10.55
C LEU A 278 -5.55 9.22 11.32
N ASP A 279 -6.57 8.38 11.26
CA ASP A 279 -6.55 6.99 11.72
C ASP A 279 -7.44 6.17 10.78
N ALA A 280 -7.03 4.96 10.45
CA ALA A 280 -7.92 3.98 9.83
C ALA A 280 -7.56 2.55 10.19
N GLN A 281 -8.59 1.74 10.34
CA GLN A 281 -8.51 0.30 10.45
C GLN A 281 -9.39 -0.33 9.38
N PHE A 282 -8.92 -1.43 8.81
CA PHE A 282 -9.60 -2.13 7.73
C PHE A 282 -9.77 -3.61 8.08
N THR A 283 -10.84 -4.22 7.58
CA THR A 283 -11.12 -5.65 7.71
C THR A 283 -11.74 -6.16 6.41
N ASP A 284 -11.02 -7.00 5.66
CA ASP A 284 -11.61 -7.82 4.62
C ASP A 284 -12.28 -9.03 5.29
N GLU A 285 -13.60 -9.03 5.35
CA GLU A 285 -14.37 -10.01 6.11
C GLU A 285 -14.25 -11.43 5.53
N TYR A 286 -13.96 -11.56 4.24
CA TYR A 286 -13.69 -12.86 3.63
C TYR A 286 -12.35 -13.44 4.12
N GLY A 287 -11.28 -12.64 4.04
CA GLY A 287 -9.98 -13.02 4.58
C GLY A 287 -10.06 -13.36 6.07
N GLN A 288 -10.76 -12.52 6.84
CA GLN A 288 -10.94 -12.73 8.28
C GLN A 288 -11.72 -14.00 8.60
N TYR A 289 -12.78 -14.31 7.85
CA TYR A 289 -13.51 -15.57 7.99
C TYR A 289 -12.62 -16.79 7.75
N LYS A 290 -11.82 -16.76 6.67
CA LYS A 290 -10.90 -17.86 6.36
C LYS A 290 -9.87 -18.08 7.47
N MET A 291 -9.36 -17.02 8.07
CA MET A 291 -8.39 -17.10 9.16
C MET A 291 -9.01 -17.53 10.49
N GLU A 292 -10.11 -16.90 10.91
CA GLU A 292 -10.71 -17.10 12.24
C GLU A 292 -11.56 -18.37 12.31
N VAL A 293 -12.33 -18.68 11.26
CA VAL A 293 -13.34 -19.75 11.28
C VAL A 293 -12.82 -21.02 10.61
N GLU A 294 -12.12 -20.89 9.49
CA GLU A 294 -11.57 -22.04 8.76
C GLU A 294 -10.11 -22.35 9.13
N HIS A 295 -9.48 -21.53 9.97
CA HIS A 295 -8.09 -21.68 10.41
C HIS A 295 -7.07 -21.71 9.26
N GLU A 296 -7.36 -21.02 8.15
CA GLU A 296 -6.45 -20.84 7.03
C GLU A 296 -5.62 -19.55 7.18
N GLU A 297 -4.50 -19.61 7.91
CA GLU A 297 -3.59 -18.47 8.14
C GLU A 297 -2.97 -17.87 6.87
N SER A 298 -3.11 -18.54 5.72
CA SER A 298 -2.59 -18.09 4.43
C SER A 298 -3.40 -16.98 3.76
N TYR A 299 -4.48 -16.47 4.37
CA TYR A 299 -5.28 -15.39 3.78
C TYR A 299 -4.81 -14.01 4.23
N ALA A 300 -4.76 -13.08 3.28
CA ALA A 300 -4.65 -11.67 3.56
C ALA A 300 -6.00 -11.12 4.04
N SER A 301 -5.97 -10.27 5.06
CA SER A 301 -7.10 -9.50 5.55
C SER A 301 -6.68 -8.03 5.71
N GLY A 302 -7.62 -7.19 6.14
CA GLY A 302 -7.49 -5.74 6.13
C GLY A 302 -7.82 -5.12 4.76
N LEU A 303 -7.03 -4.12 4.36
CA LEU A 303 -7.07 -3.49 3.05
C LEU A 303 -6.16 -4.26 2.08
N VAL A 304 -6.75 -5.04 1.18
CA VAL A 304 -6.03 -6.01 0.33
C VAL A 304 -5.95 -5.55 -1.12
N LEU A 305 -4.80 -5.73 -1.77
CA LEU A 305 -4.56 -5.38 -3.16
C LEU A 305 -5.53 -6.14 -4.08
N ARG A 306 -6.39 -5.40 -4.78
CA ARG A 306 -7.41 -5.92 -5.68
C ARG A 306 -7.03 -5.75 -7.15
N SER A 307 -6.45 -4.62 -7.51
CA SER A 307 -6.02 -4.36 -8.88
C SER A 307 -4.74 -3.54 -8.93
N PHE A 308 -3.85 -3.91 -9.85
CA PHE A 308 -2.66 -3.13 -10.18
C PHE A 308 -2.53 -3.07 -11.69
N LYS A 309 -2.53 -1.87 -12.26
CA LYS A 309 -2.41 -1.64 -13.70
C LYS A 309 -1.35 -0.59 -13.96
N ILE A 310 -0.54 -0.81 -14.99
CA ILE A 310 0.37 0.20 -15.53
C ILE A 310 -0.19 0.58 -16.90
N ALA A 311 -0.47 1.85 -17.14
CA ALA A 311 -0.82 2.30 -18.47
C ALA A 311 0.34 1.92 -19.40
N ARG A 312 0.05 1.10 -20.42
CA ARG A 312 0.93 1.03 -21.58
C ARG A 312 0.84 2.41 -22.20
N GLU A 313 1.93 3.16 -22.23
CA GLU A 313 2.02 4.25 -23.18
C GLU A 313 1.63 3.67 -24.54
N ASN A 314 0.64 4.27 -25.19
CA ASN A 314 0.43 4.03 -26.61
C ASN A 314 1.74 4.43 -27.28
N VAL A 315 2.61 3.46 -27.55
CA VAL A 315 3.73 3.57 -28.46
C VAL A 315 3.11 3.72 -29.86
N LYS A 316 2.51 4.89 -30.11
CA LYS A 316 2.19 5.44 -31.42
C LYS A 316 3.35 6.30 -31.93
N GLY A 317 4.56 6.04 -31.47
CA GLY A 317 5.71 6.14 -32.34
C GLY A 317 5.93 4.72 -32.87
N GLU A 318 5.92 4.52 -34.19
CA GLU A 318 6.80 3.50 -34.72
C GLU A 318 8.13 3.69 -34.00
N VAL A 319 8.60 2.66 -33.30
CA VAL A 319 10.02 2.61 -32.96
C VAL A 319 10.69 2.55 -34.32
N SER A 320 11.02 3.72 -34.89
CA SER A 320 11.97 3.76 -35.98
C SER A 320 13.24 3.23 -35.33
N PHE A 321 13.56 1.99 -35.63
CA PHE A 321 14.91 1.49 -35.44
C PHE A 321 15.76 2.30 -36.41
N ASN A 322 16.16 3.51 -36.01
CA ASN A 322 17.38 4.08 -36.55
C ASN A 322 18.45 3.06 -36.18
N LYS A 323 18.93 2.34 -37.20
CA LYS A 323 20.01 1.36 -37.07
C LYS A 323 21.26 2.12 -36.63
N PRO A 324 21.70 1.97 -35.37
CA PRO A 324 23.10 1.58 -35.20
C PRO A 324 23.29 0.47 -34.15
N ILE A 325 22.34 -0.47 -34.00
CA ILE A 325 22.48 -1.62 -33.06
C ILE A 325 22.84 -2.93 -33.78
N ALA A 326 22.99 -2.93 -35.10
CA ALA A 326 23.42 -4.13 -35.84
C ALA A 326 24.80 -4.61 -35.38
N LYS A 327 25.77 -3.71 -35.18
CA LYS A 327 27.15 -4.09 -34.79
C LYS A 327 27.23 -4.72 -33.40
N ALA A 328 26.48 -4.21 -32.42
CA ALA A 328 26.48 -4.75 -31.06
C ALA A 328 25.77 -6.11 -30.98
N ALA A 329 24.68 -6.29 -31.73
CA ALA A 329 24.03 -7.60 -31.85
C ALA A 329 24.95 -8.62 -32.52
N TYR A 330 25.65 -8.26 -33.60
CA TYR A 330 26.63 -9.15 -34.24
C TYR A 330 27.79 -9.50 -33.31
N LEU A 331 28.28 -8.55 -32.49
CA LEU A 331 29.32 -8.84 -31.49
C LEU A 331 28.80 -9.79 -30.39
N PHE A 332 27.56 -9.63 -29.94
CA PHE A 332 26.94 -10.53 -28.98
C PHE A 332 26.76 -11.94 -29.54
N TYR A 333 26.18 -12.08 -30.75
CA TYR A 333 26.02 -13.39 -31.39
C TYR A 333 27.37 -14.03 -31.74
N ALA A 334 28.36 -13.26 -32.20
CA ALA A 334 29.71 -13.76 -32.42
C ALA A 334 30.37 -14.24 -31.12
N SER A 335 30.12 -13.55 -29.99
CA SER A 335 30.62 -13.97 -28.68
C SER A 335 30.00 -15.30 -28.24
N LEU A 336 28.69 -15.51 -28.45
CA LEU A 336 28.01 -16.77 -28.15
C LEU A 336 28.49 -17.93 -29.03
N VAL A 337 28.73 -17.68 -30.32
CA VAL A 337 29.29 -18.68 -31.25
C VAL A 337 30.71 -19.07 -30.87
N LEU A 338 31.56 -18.10 -30.50
CA LEU A 338 32.92 -18.37 -30.02
C LEU A 338 32.93 -19.15 -28.70
N LEU A 339 31.99 -18.86 -27.79
CA LEU A 339 31.82 -19.59 -26.54
C LEU A 339 31.39 -21.05 -26.78
N GLY A 340 30.44 -21.25 -27.71
CA GLY A 340 30.00 -22.59 -28.14
C GLY A 340 31.12 -23.40 -28.80
N LEU A 341 31.90 -22.78 -29.70
CA LEU A 341 33.06 -23.42 -30.33
C LEU A 341 34.15 -23.77 -29.31
N GLY A 342 34.41 -22.90 -28.33
CA GLY A 342 35.37 -23.14 -27.25
C GLY A 342 34.97 -24.34 -26.37
N LEU A 343 33.66 -24.49 -26.08
CA LEU A 343 33.12 -25.65 -25.35
C LEU A 343 33.29 -26.95 -26.15
N VAL A 344 32.92 -26.95 -27.43
CA VAL A 344 33.04 -28.15 -28.30
C VAL A 344 34.50 -28.58 -28.49
N LEU A 345 35.43 -27.64 -28.62
CA LEU A 345 36.86 -27.94 -28.77
C LEU A 345 37.48 -28.46 -27.46
N ASN A 346 37.03 -27.98 -26.29
CA ASN A 346 37.47 -28.52 -25.01
C ASN A 346 36.94 -29.94 -24.76
N ILE A 347 35.70 -30.24 -25.15
CA ILE A 347 35.12 -31.59 -25.03
C ILE A 347 35.91 -32.58 -25.91
N LYS A 348 36.17 -32.25 -27.19
CA LYS A 348 37.00 -33.10 -28.08
C LYS A 348 38.45 -33.29 -27.60
N ALA A 349 39.01 -32.30 -26.92
CA ALA A 349 40.37 -32.39 -26.36
C ALA A 349 40.44 -33.24 -25.09
N SER A 350 39.32 -33.37 -24.36
CA SER A 350 39.17 -34.25 -23.20
C SER A 350 39.04 -35.71 -23.61
N ASP A 351 38.25 -36.01 -24.66
CA ASP A 351 38.08 -37.38 -25.18
C ASP A 351 39.39 -37.98 -25.72
N LYS A 352 40.29 -37.16 -26.27
CA LYS A 352 41.61 -37.62 -26.74
C LYS A 352 42.63 -37.90 -25.63
N ARG A 353 42.34 -37.56 -24.37
CA ARG A 353 43.25 -37.81 -23.23
C ARG A 353 42.78 -38.93 -22.30
N GLY A 354 41.60 -39.51 -22.55
CA GLY A 354 41.05 -40.63 -21.79
C GLY A 354 41.25 -42.00 -22.45
N GLY A 355 42.06 -42.08 -23.50
CA GLY A 355 42.40 -43.32 -24.20
C GLY A 355 43.90 -43.54 -24.20
N ASP A 356 44.46 -43.80 -23.02
CA ASP A 356 45.68 -44.57 -22.76
C ASP A 356 45.49 -45.33 -21.44
#